data_AF-A0A327YSL0-F1
#
_entry.id   AF-A0A327YSL0-F1
#
_cell.length_a   1.000
_cell.length_b   1.000
_cell.length_c   1.000
_cell.angle_alpha   90.00
_cell.angle_beta   90.00
_cell.angle_gamma   90.00
#
_symmetry.space_group_name_H-M   'P 1'
#
loop_
_entity.id
_entity.type
_entity.pdbx_description
1 polymer ?
#
loop_
_entity_poly.entity_id
_entity_poly.type
_entity_poly.pdbx_seq_one_letter_code
_entity_poly.pdbx_strand_id
1 'polypeptide(L)'
;MTRKRHSPEAIQRAVEMRECGKSIMQIVRATGMSRGAVYWHCLKLGADLPDGKKHPVGLRGPEVVTRGDHQVRRFSADEDEKLLRWAAEGVSRCEMGRRLGRPHNSVIGRLMTLARHSARQEELS
;
A
#
# COMPACT_ATOMS: atom_id res chain seq x y z
N MET A 1 0.35 5.04 23.81
CA MET A 1 1.23 3.99 23.27
C MET A 1 2.28 4.62 22.37
N THR A 2 3.56 4.56 22.74
CA THR A 2 4.66 5.12 21.95
C THR A 2 4.85 4.32 20.67
N ARG A 3 4.77 4.96 19.51
CA ARG A 3 4.94 4.30 18.20
C ARG A 3 6.42 3.88 18.06
N LYS A 4 6.74 2.62 18.42
CA LYS A 4 8.11 2.09 18.24
C LYS A 4 8.48 2.17 16.76
N ARG A 5 9.56 2.88 16.46
CA ARG A 5 10.18 2.89 15.14
C ARG A 5 10.84 1.52 14.94
N HIS A 6 10.52 0.84 13.84
CA HIS A 6 11.22 -0.40 13.48
C HIS A 6 12.66 -0.09 13.10
N SER A 7 13.59 -0.98 13.46
CA SER A 7 15.00 -0.78 13.11
C SER A 7 15.19 -0.87 11.59
N PRO A 8 16.17 -0.14 11.02
CA PRO A 8 16.48 -0.22 9.60
C PRO A 8 16.74 -1.65 9.12
N GLU A 9 17.41 -2.46 9.94
CA GLU A 9 17.79 -3.85 9.63
C GLU A 9 16.56 -4.75 9.54
N ALA A 10 15.58 -4.57 10.45
CA ALA A 10 14.33 -5.31 10.41
C ALA A 10 13.50 -4.97 9.16
N ILE A 11 13.53 -3.70 8.74
CA ILE A 11 12.86 -3.23 7.52
C ILE A 11 13.54 -3.83 6.29
N GLN A 12 14.87 -3.76 6.23
CA GLN A 12 15.66 -4.29 5.13
C GLN A 12 15.44 -5.80 4.96
N ARG A 13 15.52 -6.55 6.06
CA ARG A 13 15.23 -8.00 6.06
C ARG A 13 13.81 -8.30 5.58
N ALA A 14 12.81 -7.50 5.96
CA ALA A 14 11.44 -7.68 5.49
C ALA A 14 11.29 -7.49 3.98
N VAL A 15 12.01 -6.51 3.41
CA VAL A 15 12.05 -6.23 1.97
C VAL A 15 12.70 -7.38 1.20
N GLU A 16 13.89 -7.79 1.61
CA GLU A 16 14.62 -8.90 0.98
C GLU A 16 13.79 -10.19 1.00
N MET A 17 13.19 -10.51 2.14
CA MET A 17 12.30 -11.67 2.24
C MET A 17 11.10 -11.56 1.30
N ARG A 18 10.54 -10.37 1.11
CA ARG A 18 9.40 -10.15 0.20
C ARG A 18 9.78 -10.44 -1.25
N GLU A 19 10.92 -9.91 -1.67
CA GLU A 19 11.48 -10.10 -3.02
C GLU A 19 11.90 -11.57 -3.26
N CYS A 20 12.35 -12.28 -2.21
CA CYS A 20 12.54 -13.74 -2.24
C CYS A 20 11.21 -14.55 -2.25
N GLY A 21 10.06 -13.91 -2.45
CA GLY A 21 8.77 -14.57 -2.58
C GLY A 21 8.09 -14.96 -1.26
N LYS A 22 8.54 -14.46 -0.11
CA LYS A 22 7.87 -14.76 1.16
C LYS A 22 6.55 -13.98 1.30
N SER A 23 5.55 -14.65 1.89
CA SER A 23 4.28 -14.03 2.25
C SER A 23 4.44 -13.05 3.41
N ILE A 24 3.53 -12.08 3.52
CA ILE A 24 3.52 -11.11 4.63
C ILE A 24 3.51 -11.83 5.99
N MET A 25 2.80 -12.95 6.13
CA MET A 25 2.75 -13.70 7.39
C MET A 25 4.06 -14.41 7.72
N GLN A 26 4.79 -14.91 6.72
CA GLN A 26 6.13 -15.48 6.93
C GLN A 26 7.11 -14.39 7.38
N ILE A 27 7.02 -13.19 6.80
CA ILE A 27 7.85 -12.05 7.18
C ILE A 27 7.52 -11.59 8.61
N VAL A 28 6.24 -11.46 8.96
CA VAL A 28 5.78 -11.15 10.34
C VAL A 28 6.40 -12.10 11.36
N ARG A 29 6.38 -13.41 11.08
CA ARG A 29 6.98 -14.43 11.96
C ARG A 29 8.49 -14.29 12.09
N ALA A 30 9.17 -13.86 11.03
CA ALA A 30 10.63 -13.74 11.00
C ALA A 30 11.16 -12.43 11.59
N THR A 31 10.39 -11.33 11.52
CA THR A 31 10.84 -9.99 11.96
C THR A 31 10.18 -9.52 13.25
N GLY A 32 9.11 -10.17 13.70
CA GLY A 32 8.31 -9.72 14.84
C GLY A 32 7.51 -8.44 14.58
N MET A 33 7.54 -7.91 13.36
CA MET A 33 6.78 -6.72 12.97
C MET A 33 5.29 -7.06 12.84
N SER A 34 4.42 -6.08 13.09
CA SER A 34 2.99 -6.25 12.82
C SER A 34 2.72 -6.43 11.32
N ARG A 35 1.63 -7.11 10.97
CA ARG A 35 1.20 -7.32 9.58
C ARG A 35 1.09 -6.01 8.80
N GLY A 36 0.54 -4.97 9.43
CA GLY A 36 0.39 -3.65 8.83
C GLY A 36 1.73 -2.95 8.58
N ALA A 37 2.68 -3.09 9.51
CA ALA A 37 4.01 -2.53 9.34
C ALA A 37 4.77 -3.19 8.19
N VAL A 38 4.77 -4.54 8.11
CA VAL A 38 5.39 -5.27 7.00
C VAL A 38 4.80 -4.81 5.67
N TYR A 39 3.47 -4.82 5.54
CA TYR A 39 2.79 -4.39 4.31
C TYR A 39 3.16 -2.95 3.92
N TRP A 40 3.16 -2.02 4.87
CA TRP A 40 3.50 -0.62 4.63
C TRP A 40 4.95 -0.45 4.17
N HIS A 41 5.90 -1.12 4.81
CA HIS A 41 7.31 -1.01 4.46
C HIS A 41 7.61 -1.62 3.09
N CYS A 42 7.06 -2.80 2.78
CA CYS A 42 7.19 -3.40 1.45
C CYS A 42 6.57 -2.50 0.37
N LEU A 43 5.34 -2.01 0.58
CA LEU A 43 4.68 -1.11 -0.37
C LEU A 43 5.47 0.18 -0.60
N LYS A 44 5.96 0.81 0.48
CA LYS A 44 6.71 2.07 0.42
C LYS A 44 8.04 1.91 -0.31
N LEU A 45 8.70 0.76 -0.16
CA LEU A 45 10.01 0.47 -0.73
C LEU A 45 9.93 -0.26 -2.07
N GLY A 46 8.72 -0.49 -2.60
CA GLY A 46 8.52 -1.17 -3.88
C GLY A 46 8.73 -2.68 -3.86
N ALA A 47 8.96 -3.28 -2.69
CA ALA A 47 9.21 -4.71 -2.54
C ALA A 47 7.96 -5.54 -2.87
N ASP A 48 8.06 -6.39 -3.88
CA ASP A 48 6.94 -7.20 -4.36
C ASP A 48 7.30 -8.69 -4.51
N LEU A 49 6.30 -9.54 -4.76
CA LEU A 49 6.55 -10.96 -5.05
C LEU A 49 7.16 -11.13 -6.44
N PRO A 50 8.12 -12.05 -6.61
CA PRO A 50 8.75 -12.32 -7.90
C PRO A 50 7.76 -12.93 -8.92
N ASP A 51 6.74 -13.64 -8.45
CA ASP A 51 5.87 -14.43 -9.32
C ASP A 51 4.74 -13.63 -10.01
N GLY A 52 4.66 -12.31 -9.81
CA GLY A 52 3.64 -11.47 -10.47
C GLY A 52 2.18 -11.96 -10.33
N LYS A 53 1.89 -12.85 -9.35
CA LYS A 53 0.62 -13.59 -9.30
C LYS A 53 -0.53 -12.60 -9.37
N LYS A 54 -1.36 -12.75 -10.40
CA LYS A 54 -2.48 -11.85 -10.69
C LYS A 54 -3.32 -11.71 -9.44
N HIS A 55 -3.32 -10.52 -8.85
CA HIS A 55 -4.32 -10.20 -7.85
C HIS A 55 -5.69 -10.26 -8.54
N PRO A 56 -6.71 -10.87 -7.92
CA PRO A 56 -8.03 -10.91 -8.50
C PRO A 56 -8.46 -9.49 -8.85
N VAL A 57 -8.70 -9.26 -10.14
CA VAL A 57 -9.14 -7.97 -10.67
C VAL A 57 -10.62 -7.82 -10.33
N GLY A 58 -10.98 -6.71 -9.68
CA GLY A 58 -12.38 -6.37 -9.34
C GLY A 58 -12.61 -6.10 -7.86
N LEU A 59 -13.45 -5.10 -7.59
CA LEU A 59 -13.92 -4.77 -6.25
C LEU A 59 -14.88 -5.88 -5.76
N ARG A 60 -14.42 -6.73 -4.83
CA ARG A 60 -15.29 -7.75 -4.19
C ARG A 60 -15.63 -7.35 -2.75
N GLY A 61 -16.90 -7.37 -2.37
CA GLY A 61 -17.38 -7.04 -1.01
C GLY A 61 -17.73 -5.55 -0.79
N PRO A 62 -18.05 -5.15 0.46
CA PRO A 62 -18.69 -3.87 0.77
C PRO A 62 -17.76 -2.66 0.63
N GLU A 63 -18.31 -1.52 0.22
CA GLU A 63 -17.59 -0.24 -0.01
C GLU A 63 -16.87 0.27 1.25
N VAL A 64 -17.47 0.05 2.41
CA VAL A 64 -16.89 0.37 3.72
C VAL A 64 -16.69 -0.93 4.49
N VAL A 65 -15.50 -1.12 5.04
CA VAL A 65 -15.16 -2.27 5.90
C VAL A 65 -14.73 -1.78 7.28
N THR A 66 -15.24 -2.42 8.33
CA THR A 66 -14.80 -2.18 9.71
C THR A 66 -13.51 -2.97 9.96
N ARG A 67 -12.48 -2.29 10.49
CA ARG A 67 -11.22 -2.91 10.89
C ARG A 67 -10.94 -2.55 12.34
N GLY A 68 -11.32 -3.43 13.27
CA GLY A 68 -11.23 -3.13 14.69
C GLY A 68 -12.19 -1.99 15.05
N ASP A 69 -11.64 -0.86 15.48
CA ASP A 69 -12.36 0.31 15.99
C ASP A 69 -12.64 1.40 14.92
N HIS A 70 -12.19 1.21 13.68
CA HIS A 70 -12.33 2.21 12.62
C HIS A 70 -12.91 1.66 11.32
N GLN A 71 -13.55 2.55 10.57
CA GLN A 71 -14.12 2.26 9.25
C GLN A 71 -13.13 2.65 8.15
N VAL A 72 -12.97 1.77 7.17
CA VAL A 72 -12.12 1.99 5.99
C VAL A 72 -12.99 1.96 4.74
N ARG A 73 -13.13 3.12 4.08
CA ARG A 73 -13.82 3.29 2.80
C ARG A 73 -12.87 3.00 1.64
N ARG A 74 -13.28 2.14 0.70
CA ARG A 74 -12.53 1.86 -0.54
C ARG A 74 -12.40 3.10 -1.41
N PHE A 75 -11.33 3.16 -2.20
CA PHE A 75 -11.21 4.13 -3.29
C PHE A 75 -12.05 3.68 -4.49
N SER A 76 -12.80 4.60 -5.08
CA SER A 76 -13.46 4.39 -6.38
C SER A 76 -12.48 4.63 -7.55
N ALA A 77 -12.86 4.17 -8.75
CA ALA A 77 -12.10 4.45 -9.97
C ALA A 77 -11.97 5.96 -10.22
N ASP A 78 -13.06 6.73 -10.07
CA ASP A 78 -13.05 8.19 -10.20
C ASP A 78 -12.10 8.87 -9.20
N GLU A 79 -12.00 8.35 -7.97
CA GLU A 79 -11.05 8.87 -6.98
C GLU A 79 -9.61 8.58 -7.41
N ASP A 80 -9.34 7.40 -7.98
CA ASP A 80 -8.01 7.06 -8.50
C ASP A 80 -7.60 7.94 -9.67
N GLU A 81 -8.50 8.17 -10.63
CA GLU A 81 -8.26 9.06 -11.76
C GLU A 81 -7.96 10.48 -11.30
N LYS A 82 -8.75 10.99 -10.33
CA LYS A 82 -8.50 12.30 -9.71
C LYS A 82 -7.13 12.34 -9.04
N LEU A 83 -6.76 11.31 -8.28
CA LEU A 83 -5.46 11.22 -7.62
C LEU A 83 -4.30 11.23 -8.61
N LEU A 84 -4.38 10.43 -9.67
CA LEU A 84 -3.34 10.36 -10.70
C LEU A 84 -3.17 11.69 -11.43
N ARG A 85 -4.29 12.31 -11.84
CA ARG A 85 -4.29 13.63 -12.47
C ARG A 85 -3.67 14.69 -11.56
N TRP A 86 -4.13 14.80 -10.31
CA TRP A 86 -3.59 15.78 -9.36
C TRP A 86 -2.12 15.52 -9.03
N ALA A 87 -1.67 14.27 -9.05
CA ALA A 87 -0.26 13.95 -8.84
C ALA A 87 0.59 14.44 -10.01
N ALA A 88 0.12 14.27 -11.24
CA ALA A 88 0.76 14.82 -12.45
C ALA A 88 0.80 16.35 -12.44
N GLU A 89 -0.23 17.00 -11.88
CA GLU A 89 -0.30 18.46 -11.67
C GLU A 89 0.57 18.96 -10.49
N GLY A 90 1.20 18.06 -9.72
CA GLY A 90 2.04 18.42 -8.57
C GLY A 90 1.27 18.81 -7.30
N VAL A 91 -0.03 18.52 -7.21
CA VAL A 91 -0.84 18.79 -6.02
C VAL A 91 -0.31 18.00 -4.81
N SER A 92 -0.20 18.64 -3.66
CA SER A 92 0.29 17.96 -2.46
C SER A 92 -0.67 16.87 -1.97
N ARG A 93 -0.12 15.78 -1.40
CA ARG A 93 -0.93 14.68 -0.82
C ARG A 93 -1.88 15.14 0.29
N CYS A 94 -1.49 16.15 1.05
CA CYS A 94 -2.35 16.75 2.08
C CYS A 94 -3.57 17.42 1.46
N GLU A 95 -3.35 18.17 0.37
CA GLU A 95 -4.42 18.84 -0.37
C GLU A 95 -5.35 17.84 -1.07
N MET A 96 -4.79 16.81 -1.72
CA MET A 96 -5.59 15.70 -2.26
C MET A 96 -6.47 15.05 -1.18
N GLY A 97 -5.92 14.82 0.02
CA GLY A 97 -6.66 14.28 1.15
C GLY A 97 -7.84 15.17 1.55
N ARG A 98 -7.63 16.49 1.64
CA ARG A 98 -8.71 17.46 1.93
C ARG A 98 -9.79 17.43 0.85
N ARG A 99 -9.41 17.44 -0.43
CA ARG A 99 -10.35 17.40 -1.57
C ARG A 99 -11.22 16.14 -1.60
N LEU A 100 -10.69 15.00 -1.14
CA LEU A 100 -11.41 13.73 -1.11
C LEU A 100 -12.10 13.42 0.23
N GLY A 101 -11.90 14.25 1.26
CA GLY A 101 -12.34 13.93 2.62
C GLY A 101 -11.66 12.68 3.18
N ARG A 102 -10.36 12.49 2.88
CA ARG A 102 -9.58 11.31 3.27
C ARG A 102 -8.30 11.68 4.03
N PRO A 103 -7.83 10.83 4.97
CA PRO A 103 -6.55 11.03 5.62
C PRO A 103 -5.39 11.01 4.60
N HIS A 104 -4.43 11.94 4.72
CA HIS A 104 -3.28 12.03 3.81
C HIS A 104 -2.48 10.72 3.70
N ASN A 105 -2.35 9.96 4.79
CA ASN A 105 -1.67 8.65 4.77
C ASN A 105 -2.40 7.62 3.91
N SER A 106 -3.73 7.70 3.83
CA SER A 106 -4.53 6.85 2.95
C SER A 106 -4.25 7.19 1.48
N VAL A 107 -4.14 8.47 1.15
CA VAL A 107 -3.76 8.94 -0.20
C VAL A 107 -2.36 8.47 -0.58
N ILE A 108 -1.37 8.57 0.32
CA ILE A 108 0.00 8.10 0.08
C ILE A 108 0.01 6.60 -0.25
N GLY A 109 -0.63 5.78 0.59
CA GLY A 109 -0.71 4.35 0.35
C GLY A 109 -1.42 4.01 -0.96
N ARG A 110 -2.45 4.78 -1.33
CA ARG A 110 -3.17 4.58 -2.59
C ARG A 110 -2.30 4.90 -3.81
N LEU A 111 -1.59 6.04 -3.82
CA LEU A 111 -0.68 6.41 -4.90
C LEU A 111 0.45 5.37 -5.09
N MET A 112 1.05 4.89 -4.00
CA MET A 112 2.04 3.81 -4.06
C MET A 112 1.47 2.53 -4.66
N THR A 113 0.22 2.19 -4.28
CA THR A 113 -0.48 1.02 -4.82
C THR A 113 -0.71 1.17 -6.32
N LEU A 114 -1.21 2.32 -6.78
CA LEU A 114 -1.46 2.62 -8.19
C LEU A 114 -0.16 2.58 -9.00
N ALA A 115 0.92 3.19 -8.50
CA ALA A 115 2.23 3.15 -9.13
C ALA A 115 2.73 1.70 -9.30
N ARG A 116 2.58 0.85 -8.28
CA ARG A 116 2.97 -0.56 -8.39
C ARG A 116 2.08 -1.36 -9.32
N HIS A 117 0.80 -1.00 -9.47
CA HIS A 117 -0.05 -1.59 -10.50
C HIS A 117 0.42 -1.21 -11.91
N SER A 118 0.77 0.06 -12.15
CA SER A 118 1.33 0.51 -13.44
C SER A 118 2.60 -0.26 -13.79
N ALA A 119 3.58 -0.31 -12.88
CA ALA A 119 4.84 -1.01 -13.09
C ALA A 119 4.65 -2.49 -13.46
N ARG A 120 3.70 -3.18 -12.81
CA ARG A 120 3.37 -4.57 -13.16
C ARG A 120 2.70 -4.71 -14.53
N GLN A 121 1.98 -3.69 -15.02
CA GLN A 121 1.43 -3.72 -16.37
C GLN A 121 2.52 -3.47 -17.42
N GLU A 122 3.46 -2.57 -17.13
CA GLU A 122 4.62 -2.30 -17.99
C GLU A 122 5.52 -3.54 -18.15
N GLU A 123 5.76 -4.30 -17.08
CA GLU A 123 6.51 -5.57 -17.10
C GLU A 123 5.85 -6.68 -17.97
N LEU A 124 4.55 -6.58 -18.24
CA LEU A 124 3.77 -7.58 -18.99
C LEU A 124 3.53 -7.18 -20.47
N SER A 125 3.84 -5.94 -20.85
CA SER A 125 3.66 -5.39 -22.21
C SER A 125 4.91 -5.58 -23.06
#